data_AF-A0A970MF39-F1
#
_entry.id   AF-A0A970MF39-F1
#
_cell.length_a   1.000
_cell.length_b   1.000
_cell.length_c   1.000
_cell.angle_alpha   90.00
_cell.angle_beta   90.00
_cell.angle_gamma   90.00
#
_symmetry.space_group_name_H-M   'P 1'
#
loop_
_entity.id
_entity.type
_entity.pdbx_description
1 polymer ?
#
loop_
_entity_poly.entity_id
_entity_poly.type
_entity_poly.pdbx_seq_one_letter_code
_entity_poly.pdbx_strand_id
1 'polypeptide(L)'
;MLEVVFSDSEKGSMKVTKNYNAKTMLGGATGYIGKEPTKAELEKHFEGQAVGGNSQDVVNIGFSLDIGDISGEIDGNERQNVFRKLWGRFEIDNKEQECFFQNQHEDMEKLLFAAKDGIPIRIWKSNAPYSTCGFHFVCNLLRNINGNISVVSLPKYIPVSENDIVECSH
;
A
#
# COMPACT_ATOMS: atom_id res chain seq x y z
N MET A 1 -8.51 -6.18 -12.41
CA MET A 1 -7.39 -5.22 -12.41
C MET A 1 -6.72 -5.30 -11.06
N LEU A 2 -5.42 -5.52 -11.05
CA LEU A 2 -4.61 -5.64 -9.85
C LEU A 2 -4.14 -4.25 -9.38
N GLU A 3 -4.33 -3.94 -8.10
CA GLU A 3 -3.79 -2.73 -7.49
C GLU A 3 -2.46 -3.03 -6.79
N VAL A 4 -1.46 -2.18 -7.00
CA VAL A 4 -0.14 -2.28 -6.37
C VAL A 4 0.07 -1.07 -5.47
N VAL A 5 0.44 -1.32 -4.21
CA VAL A 5 0.77 -0.32 -3.17
C VAL A 5 2.06 -0.74 -2.45
N PHE A 6 2.56 0.07 -1.52
CA PHE A 6 3.93 -0.05 -0.97
C PHE A 6 4.01 -0.13 0.56
N SER A 7 2.87 -0.28 1.26
CA SER A 7 2.81 -0.62 2.68
C SER A 7 1.56 -1.45 3.02
N ASP A 8 1.58 -2.12 4.19
CA ASP A 8 0.43 -2.91 4.65
C ASP A 8 -0.78 -2.04 4.98
N SER A 9 -0.54 -0.82 5.51
CA SER A 9 -1.58 0.16 5.73
C SER A 9 -2.24 0.58 4.42
N GLU A 10 -1.46 0.89 3.39
CA GLU A 10 -2.00 1.19 2.05
C GLU A 10 -2.76 0.00 1.45
N LYS A 11 -2.27 -1.24 1.65
CA LYS A 11 -2.97 -2.46 1.20
C LYS A 11 -4.32 -2.59 1.89
N GLY A 12 -4.36 -2.41 3.20
CA GLY A 12 -5.60 -2.39 3.98
C GLY A 12 -6.58 -1.34 3.48
N SER A 13 -6.12 -0.09 3.34
CA SER A 13 -6.93 1.01 2.82
C SER A 13 -7.46 0.73 1.41
N MET A 14 -6.62 0.23 0.51
CA MET A 14 -7.06 -0.08 -0.86
C MET A 14 -8.12 -1.20 -0.89
N LYS A 15 -7.99 -2.23 -0.05
CA LYS A 15 -9.02 -3.28 0.10
C LYS A 15 -10.36 -2.71 0.56
N VAL A 16 -10.31 -1.75 1.48
CA VAL A 16 -11.48 -1.02 1.99
C VAL A 16 -12.09 -0.14 0.88
N THR A 17 -11.27 0.60 0.13
CA THR A 17 -11.72 1.46 -0.98
C THR A 17 -12.31 0.67 -2.16
N LYS A 18 -11.82 -0.55 -2.42
CA LYS A 18 -12.39 -1.47 -3.42
C LYS A 18 -13.86 -1.80 -3.15
N ASN A 19 -14.21 -1.97 -1.88
CA ASN A 19 -15.55 -2.31 -1.41
C ASN A 19 -16.32 -1.09 -0.87
N TYR A 20 -15.86 0.13 -1.16
CA TYR A 20 -16.46 1.33 -0.59
C TYR A 20 -17.94 1.46 -0.92
N ASN A 21 -18.74 1.73 0.11
CA ASN A 21 -20.16 2.06 -0.02
C ASN A 21 -20.53 3.07 1.06
N ALA A 22 -20.90 4.29 0.63
CA ALA A 22 -21.23 5.40 1.52
C ALA A 22 -22.30 5.07 2.57
N LYS A 23 -23.23 4.14 2.27
CA LYS A 23 -24.31 3.76 3.19
C LYS A 23 -23.85 2.79 4.29
N THR A 24 -22.84 1.97 4.03
CA THR A 24 -22.41 0.90 4.95
C THR A 24 -21.03 1.16 5.56
N MET A 25 -20.20 2.01 4.95
CA MET A 25 -18.85 2.36 5.43
C MET A 25 -18.83 2.97 6.83
N LEU A 26 -19.85 3.75 7.18
CA LEU A 26 -19.97 4.40 8.50
C LEU A 26 -20.12 3.41 9.67
N GLY A 27 -20.36 2.12 9.39
CA GLY A 27 -20.47 1.06 10.40
C GLY A 27 -19.19 0.26 10.65
N GLY A 28 -18.07 0.58 9.98
CA GLY A 28 -16.78 -0.08 10.18
C GLY A 28 -16.09 0.34 11.49
N ALA A 29 -15.21 -0.50 12.01
CA ALA A 29 -14.39 -0.16 13.17
C ALA A 29 -13.46 1.02 12.82
N THR A 30 -13.74 2.20 13.40
CA THR A 30 -12.96 3.43 13.19
C THR A 30 -12.25 3.79 14.48
N GLY A 31 -10.92 3.78 14.47
CA GLY A 31 -10.11 4.30 15.57
C GLY A 31 -9.83 5.78 15.37
N TYR A 32 -10.00 6.58 16.42
CA TYR A 32 -9.60 7.99 16.43
C TYR A 32 -8.66 8.24 17.61
N ILE A 33 -7.69 9.14 17.42
CA ILE A 33 -6.79 9.58 18.48
C ILE A 33 -7.29 10.94 18.97
N GLY A 34 -7.66 11.02 20.24
CA GLY A 34 -8.18 12.25 20.85
C GLY A 34 -9.70 12.30 20.86
N LYS A 35 -10.28 13.39 20.35
CA LYS A 35 -11.72 13.62 20.39
C LYS A 35 -12.44 12.77 19.34
N GLU A 36 -13.57 12.18 19.74
CA GLU A 36 -14.46 11.49 18.83
C GLU A 36 -14.98 12.44 17.73
N PRO A 37 -14.76 12.12 16.45
CA PRO A 37 -15.29 12.90 15.35
C PRO A 37 -16.82 12.80 15.31
N THR A 38 -17.44 13.92 14.97
CA THR A 38 -18.89 13.98 14.72
C THR A 38 -19.25 13.18 13.47
N LYS A 39 -20.53 12.79 13.36
CA LYS A 39 -21.04 12.08 12.18
C LYS A 39 -20.76 12.83 10.87
N ALA A 40 -20.89 14.16 10.88
CA ALA A 40 -20.63 14.99 9.70
C ALA A 40 -19.13 15.01 9.32
N GLU A 41 -18.24 15.04 10.31
CA GLU A 41 -16.79 14.91 10.07
C GLU A 41 -16.46 13.53 9.50
N LEU A 42 -17.04 12.46 10.04
CA LEU A 42 -16.88 11.11 9.50
C LEU A 42 -17.41 11.00 8.06
N GLU A 43 -18.62 11.50 7.79
CA GLU A 43 -19.19 11.53 6.44
C GLU A 43 -18.23 12.22 5.46
N LYS A 44 -17.66 13.37 5.84
CA LYS A 44 -16.66 14.10 5.04
C LYS A 44 -15.36 13.31 4.85
N HIS A 45 -14.84 12.67 5.90
CA HIS A 45 -13.61 11.87 5.82
C HIS A 45 -13.77 10.63 4.93
N PHE A 46 -14.98 10.09 4.86
CA PHE A 46 -15.33 8.97 4.00
C PHE A 46 -15.97 9.42 2.69
N GLU A 47 -15.94 10.70 2.31
CA GLU A 47 -16.39 11.13 0.98
C GLU A 47 -15.50 10.48 -0.10
N GLY A 48 -16.12 9.85 -1.08
CA GLY A 48 -15.39 9.20 -2.14
C GLY A 48 -16.25 8.30 -3.01
N GLN A 49 -15.59 7.62 -3.94
CA GLN A 49 -16.19 6.61 -4.79
C GLN A 49 -15.38 5.33 -4.70
N ALA A 50 -16.07 4.19 -4.85
CA ALA A 50 -15.39 2.91 -4.90
C ALA A 50 -14.41 2.87 -6.08
N VAL A 51 -13.20 2.43 -5.80
CA VAL A 51 -12.19 2.17 -6.83
C VAL A 51 -12.62 1.01 -7.75
N GLY A 52 -13.51 0.15 -7.26
CA GLY A 52 -14.14 -0.93 -8.01
C GLY A 52 -13.25 -2.17 -8.22
N GLY A 53 -13.87 -3.32 -8.46
CA GLY A 53 -13.19 -4.61 -8.58
C GLY A 53 -13.22 -5.41 -7.27
N ASN A 54 -12.32 -6.40 -7.14
CA ASN A 54 -12.29 -7.30 -5.99
C ASN A 54 -11.25 -6.85 -4.95
N SER A 55 -11.58 -6.87 -3.66
CA SER A 55 -10.63 -6.58 -2.57
C SER A 55 -9.53 -7.61 -2.42
N GLN A 56 -9.61 -8.76 -3.08
CA GLN A 56 -8.50 -9.71 -3.17
C GLN A 56 -7.45 -9.27 -4.22
N ASP A 57 -7.78 -8.35 -5.12
CA ASP A 57 -6.89 -7.89 -6.20
C ASP A 57 -6.05 -6.68 -5.76
N VAL A 58 -5.40 -6.81 -4.60
CA VAL A 58 -4.51 -5.79 -4.03
C VAL A 58 -3.25 -6.47 -3.50
N VAL A 59 -2.08 -6.00 -3.95
CA VAL A 59 -0.76 -6.49 -3.52
C VAL A 59 0.07 -5.36 -2.92
N ASN A 60 0.87 -5.68 -1.92
CA ASN A 60 1.85 -4.80 -1.29
C ASN A 60 3.26 -5.21 -1.72
N ILE A 61 4.03 -4.27 -2.26
CA ILE A 61 5.46 -4.44 -2.57
C ILE A 61 6.26 -3.59 -1.56
N GLY A 62 6.05 -3.87 -0.28
CA GLY A 62 6.41 -3.02 0.85
C GLY A 62 7.67 -3.47 1.56
N PHE A 63 8.76 -3.61 0.81
CA PHE A 63 10.03 -4.14 1.31
C PHE A 63 10.93 -3.10 2.02
N SER A 64 10.41 -1.89 2.28
CA SER A 64 11.14 -0.77 2.91
C SER A 64 12.52 -0.54 2.28
N LEU A 65 12.53 -0.42 0.95
CA LEU A 65 13.75 -0.33 0.12
C LEU A 65 14.47 1.02 0.22
N ASP A 66 13.91 1.94 0.97
CA ASP A 66 14.49 3.23 1.34
C ASP A 66 15.46 3.14 2.53
N ILE A 67 15.51 1.99 3.21
CA ILE A 67 16.31 1.81 4.42
C ILE A 67 17.09 0.49 4.44
N GLY A 68 18.31 0.56 4.98
CA GLY A 68 19.16 -0.61 5.23
C GLY A 68 19.71 -1.29 3.97
N ASP A 69 20.09 -2.55 4.12
CA ASP A 69 20.74 -3.35 3.07
C ASP A 69 19.71 -3.88 2.06
N ILE A 70 19.89 -3.49 0.79
CA ILE A 70 19.06 -3.91 -0.35
C ILE A 70 19.82 -4.84 -1.30
N SER A 71 20.97 -5.36 -0.88
CA SER A 71 21.69 -6.39 -1.63
C SER A 71 21.01 -7.75 -1.49
N GLY A 72 21.27 -8.65 -2.42
CA GLY A 72 20.66 -9.98 -2.44
C GLY A 72 19.22 -9.98 -2.97
N GLU A 73 18.46 -10.99 -2.55
CA GLU A 73 17.05 -11.17 -2.90
C GLU A 73 16.14 -10.29 -2.03
N ILE A 74 14.95 -9.98 -2.55
CA ILE A 74 14.01 -9.04 -1.93
C ILE A 74 13.45 -9.53 -0.59
N ASP A 75 13.49 -10.83 -0.34
CA ASP A 75 13.12 -11.54 0.87
C ASP A 75 14.29 -12.35 1.46
N GLY A 76 15.51 -12.11 0.96
CA GLY A 76 16.74 -12.76 1.39
C GLY A 76 17.17 -12.38 2.81
N ASN A 77 18.21 -13.06 3.31
CA ASN A 77 18.70 -12.88 4.69
C ASN A 77 19.09 -11.43 5.00
N GLU A 78 19.69 -10.74 4.04
CA GLU A 78 20.07 -9.33 4.10
C GLU A 78 18.86 -8.46 4.41
N ARG A 79 17.77 -8.66 3.64
CA ARG A 79 16.53 -7.93 3.83
C ARG A 79 15.86 -8.27 5.15
N GLN A 80 15.78 -9.55 5.48
CA GLN A 80 15.22 -10.03 6.75
C GLN A 80 15.95 -9.43 7.95
N ASN A 81 17.28 -9.32 7.89
CA ASN A 81 18.07 -8.73 8.96
C ASN A 81 17.76 -7.24 9.19
N VAL A 82 17.38 -6.48 8.14
CA VAL A 82 16.95 -5.08 8.33
C VAL A 82 15.61 -5.02 9.06
N PHE A 83 14.64 -5.83 8.66
CA PHE A 83 13.33 -5.88 9.31
C PHE A 83 13.43 -6.37 10.76
N ARG A 84 14.25 -7.37 11.07
CA ARG A 84 14.55 -7.78 12.45
C ARG A 84 15.07 -6.61 13.32
N LYS A 85 15.86 -5.70 12.73
CA LYS A 85 16.33 -4.48 13.43
C LYS A 85 15.21 -3.45 13.60
N LEU A 86 14.37 -3.24 12.59
CA LEU A 86 13.21 -2.35 12.67
C LEU A 86 12.20 -2.81 13.72
N TRP A 87 11.99 -4.12 13.78
CA TRP A 87 11.10 -4.75 14.73
C TRP A 87 11.70 -4.97 16.11
N GLY A 88 13.01 -4.77 16.30
CA GLY A 88 13.70 -5.09 17.55
C GLY A 88 13.22 -4.33 18.79
N ARG A 89 12.36 -3.31 18.63
CA ARG A 89 11.68 -2.61 19.73
C ARG A 89 10.27 -3.13 20.03
N PHE A 90 9.74 -4.01 19.18
CA PHE A 90 8.40 -4.57 19.27
C PHE A 90 8.51 -6.07 19.57
N GLU A 91 7.54 -6.59 20.33
CA GLU A 91 7.46 -8.03 20.63
C GLU A 91 6.80 -8.78 19.46
N ILE A 92 7.48 -8.82 18.31
CA ILE A 92 7.02 -9.57 17.13
C ILE A 92 7.66 -10.94 17.15
N ASP A 93 6.86 -12.00 17.25
CA ASP A 93 7.38 -13.36 17.32
C ASP A 93 7.92 -13.85 15.97
N ASN A 94 8.71 -14.93 16.00
CA ASN A 94 9.32 -15.46 14.78
C ASN A 94 8.29 -15.90 13.72
N LYS A 95 7.12 -16.37 14.14
CA LYS A 95 6.06 -16.84 13.25
C LYS A 95 5.40 -15.67 12.53
N GLU A 96 5.17 -14.56 13.23
CA GLU A 96 4.68 -13.32 12.65
C GLU A 96 5.66 -12.75 11.63
N GLN A 97 6.96 -12.78 11.94
CA GLN A 97 8.02 -12.36 11.01
C GLN A 97 8.04 -13.22 9.75
N GLU A 98 8.00 -14.55 9.90
CA GLU A 98 7.97 -15.48 8.76
C GLU A 98 6.71 -15.30 7.91
N CYS A 99 5.55 -15.13 8.55
CA CYS A 99 4.29 -14.85 7.87
C CYS A 99 4.35 -13.53 7.09
N PHE A 100 4.99 -12.49 7.63
CA PHE A 100 5.20 -11.23 6.90
C PHE A 100 5.96 -11.46 5.59
N PHE A 101 7.11 -12.15 5.62
CA PHE A 101 7.89 -12.40 4.39
C PHE A 101 7.16 -13.30 3.41
N GLN A 102 6.45 -14.33 3.90
CA GLN A 102 5.64 -15.19 3.06
C GLN A 102 4.54 -14.40 2.32
N ASN A 103 3.84 -13.51 3.02
CA ASN A 103 2.81 -12.66 2.41
C ASN A 103 3.40 -11.69 1.37
N GLN A 104 4.59 -11.14 1.62
CA GLN A 104 5.28 -10.27 0.65
C GLN A 104 5.70 -11.05 -0.60
N HIS A 105 6.17 -12.28 -0.42
CA HIS A 105 6.53 -13.17 -1.52
C HIS A 105 5.30 -13.49 -2.40
N GLU A 106 4.19 -13.89 -1.78
CA GLU A 106 2.93 -14.19 -2.47
C GLU A 106 2.38 -12.98 -3.25
N ASP A 107 2.48 -11.78 -2.67
CA ASP A 107 2.08 -10.54 -3.34
C ASP A 107 2.95 -10.25 -4.57
N MET A 108 4.25 -10.48 -4.49
CA MET A 108 5.18 -10.33 -5.61
C MET A 108 4.91 -11.36 -6.70
N GLU A 109 4.67 -12.63 -6.35
CA GLU A 109 4.31 -13.68 -7.31
C GLU A 109 3.00 -13.33 -8.03
N LYS A 110 2.01 -12.85 -7.28
CA LYS A 110 0.73 -12.40 -7.83
C LYS A 110 0.89 -11.23 -8.80
N LEU A 111 1.77 -10.28 -8.50
CA LEU A 111 2.12 -9.19 -9.41
C LEU A 111 2.74 -9.71 -10.71
N LEU A 112 3.72 -10.61 -10.60
CA LEU A 112 4.39 -11.21 -11.76
C LEU A 112 3.43 -12.04 -12.62
N PHE A 113 2.56 -12.82 -12.00
CA PHE A 113 1.53 -13.59 -12.69
C PHE A 113 0.59 -12.66 -13.46
N ALA A 114 0.05 -11.63 -12.79
CA ALA A 114 -0.85 -10.68 -13.43
C ALA A 114 -0.20 -9.95 -14.61
N ALA A 115 1.06 -9.54 -14.47
CA ALA A 115 1.79 -8.87 -15.53
C ALA A 115 2.00 -9.78 -16.76
N LYS A 116 2.37 -11.05 -16.54
CA LYS A 116 2.60 -12.03 -17.61
C LYS A 116 1.32 -12.43 -18.34
N ASP A 117 0.21 -12.51 -17.61
CA ASP A 117 -1.11 -12.87 -18.16
C ASP A 117 -1.83 -11.68 -18.83
N GLY A 118 -1.20 -10.51 -18.84
CA GLY A 118 -1.78 -9.29 -19.45
C GLY A 118 -2.94 -8.70 -18.64
N ILE A 119 -3.11 -9.11 -17.38
CA ILE A 119 -4.11 -8.53 -16.48
C ILE A 119 -3.75 -7.06 -16.24
N PRO A 120 -4.70 -6.12 -16.38
CA PRO A 120 -4.43 -4.71 -16.12
C PRO A 120 -3.93 -4.48 -14.69
N ILE A 121 -2.86 -3.71 -14.56
CA ILE A 121 -2.21 -3.33 -13.30
C ILE A 121 -2.32 -1.81 -13.14
N ARG A 122 -2.65 -1.37 -11.93
CA ARG A 122 -2.60 0.03 -11.53
C ARG A 122 -1.75 0.18 -10.28
N ILE A 123 -0.70 0.99 -10.40
CA ILE A 123 0.27 1.24 -9.33
C ILE A 123 -0.06 2.57 -8.67
N TRP A 124 -0.22 2.60 -7.35
CA TRP A 124 -0.48 3.80 -6.58
C TRP A 124 0.79 4.19 -5.83
N LYS A 125 1.36 5.35 -6.17
CA LYS A 125 2.65 5.78 -5.62
C LYS A 125 2.55 7.16 -4.98
N SER A 126 3.16 7.33 -3.81
CA SER A 126 3.35 8.61 -3.14
C SER A 126 4.76 9.15 -3.41
N ASN A 127 5.12 10.26 -2.77
CA ASN A 127 6.49 10.78 -2.77
C ASN A 127 7.26 10.36 -1.51
N ALA A 128 6.68 9.51 -0.66
CA ALA A 128 7.40 8.95 0.47
C ALA A 128 8.58 8.10 -0.04
N PRO A 129 9.72 8.07 0.68
CA PRO A 129 10.89 7.30 0.27
C PRO A 129 10.58 5.83 0.00
N TYR A 130 9.89 5.15 0.93
CA TYR A 130 9.50 3.74 0.78
C TYR A 130 8.68 3.49 -0.50
N SER A 131 7.72 4.38 -0.79
CA SER A 131 6.84 4.28 -1.96
C SER A 131 7.61 4.50 -3.26
N THR A 132 8.53 5.48 -3.27
CA THR A 132 9.36 5.79 -4.43
C THR A 132 10.33 4.65 -4.76
N CYS A 133 11.03 4.13 -3.74
CA CYS A 133 11.95 3.01 -3.91
C CYS A 133 11.20 1.73 -4.33
N GLY A 134 10.04 1.45 -3.73
CA GLY A 134 9.17 0.34 -4.13
C GLY A 134 8.68 0.48 -5.57
N PHE A 135 8.29 1.68 -6.00
CA PHE A 135 7.88 1.94 -7.38
C PHE A 135 8.99 1.66 -8.39
N HIS A 136 10.21 2.15 -8.12
CA HIS A 136 11.37 1.87 -8.97
C HIS A 136 11.70 0.37 -9.03
N PHE A 137 11.57 -0.35 -7.90
CA PHE A 137 11.73 -1.79 -7.87
C PHE A 137 10.70 -2.50 -8.77
N VAL A 138 9.41 -2.12 -8.68
CA VAL A 138 8.36 -2.68 -9.56
C VAL A 138 8.64 -2.38 -11.03
N CYS A 139 9.04 -1.15 -11.37
CA CYS A 139 9.44 -0.81 -12.73
C CYS A 139 10.58 -1.70 -13.23
N ASN A 140 11.59 -1.94 -12.41
CA ASN A 140 12.70 -2.82 -12.75
C ASN A 140 12.25 -4.29 -12.89
N LEU A 141 11.38 -4.77 -12.00
CA LEU A 141 10.84 -6.13 -12.01
C LEU A 141 10.04 -6.40 -13.28
N LEU A 142 9.24 -5.44 -13.73
CA LEU A 142 8.35 -5.56 -14.88
C LEU A 142 8.96 -5.06 -16.20
N ARG A 143 10.22 -4.60 -16.21
CA ARG A 143 10.84 -3.87 -17.35
C ARG A 143 10.82 -4.60 -18.70
N ASN A 144 10.72 -5.92 -18.70
CA ASN A 144 10.72 -6.76 -19.90
C ASN A 144 9.36 -7.39 -20.18
N ILE A 145 8.31 -7.02 -19.44
CA ILE A 145 6.96 -7.56 -19.60
C ILE A 145 6.09 -6.51 -20.28
N ASN A 146 5.49 -6.88 -21.42
CA ASN A 146 4.50 -6.06 -22.08
C ASN A 146 3.17 -6.21 -21.35
N GLY A 147 2.74 -5.18 -20.62
CA GLY A 147 1.51 -5.22 -19.82
C GLY A 147 0.73 -3.92 -19.90
N ASN A 148 -0.57 -4.00 -19.62
CA ASN A 148 -1.43 -2.83 -19.42
C ASN A 148 -1.19 -2.28 -18.01
N ILE A 149 -0.15 -1.45 -17.86
CA ILE A 149 0.27 -0.88 -16.59
C ILE A 149 -0.05 0.62 -16.59
N SER A 150 -0.76 1.06 -15.56
CA SER A 150 -1.04 2.47 -15.28
C SER A 150 -0.48 2.88 -13.93
N VAL A 151 -0.15 4.16 -13.76
CA VAL A 151 0.39 4.71 -12.53
C VAL A 151 -0.47 5.88 -12.07
N VAL A 152 -0.88 5.85 -10.80
CA VAL A 152 -1.57 6.95 -10.12
C VAL A 152 -0.62 7.54 -9.10
N SER A 153 -0.30 8.83 -9.27
CA SER A 153 0.45 9.58 -8.28
C SER A 153 -0.51 10.13 -7.23
N LEU A 154 -0.27 9.80 -5.97
CA LEU A 154 -1.03 10.34 -4.85
C LEU A 154 -0.77 11.85 -4.71
N PRO A 155 -1.79 12.64 -4.33
CA PRO A 155 -1.65 14.08 -4.21
C PRO A 155 -0.62 14.42 -3.12
N LYS A 156 0.18 15.46 -3.36
CA LYS A 156 1.07 16.01 -2.34
C LYS A 156 0.30 16.89 -1.34
N TYR A 157 -0.77 17.52 -1.80
CA TYR A 157 -1.58 18.44 -1.02
C TYR A 157 -3.06 18.22 -1.29
N ILE A 158 -3.88 18.43 -0.28
CA ILE A 158 -5.34 18.46 -0.39
C ILE A 158 -5.87 19.85 0.02
N PRO A 159 -6.82 20.43 -0.75
CA PRO A 159 -7.47 21.67 -0.36
C PRO A 159 -8.39 21.41 0.84
N VAL A 160 -8.28 22.25 1.86
CA VAL A 160 -9.13 22.20 3.06
C VAL A 160 -10.11 23.39 3.10
N SER A 161 -9.71 24.51 2.50
CA SER A 161 -10.54 25.70 2.24
C SER A 161 -10.11 26.34 0.91
N GLU A 162 -10.76 27.43 0.48
CA GLU A 162 -10.39 28.15 -0.76
C GLU A 162 -8.92 28.63 -0.76
N ASN A 163 -8.35 28.91 0.42
CA ASN A 163 -7.00 29.46 0.55
C ASN A 163 -6.04 28.55 1.35
N ASP A 164 -6.52 27.43 1.89
CA ASP A 164 -5.73 26.54 2.73
C ASP A 164 -5.55 25.17 2.09
N ILE A 165 -4.29 24.71 2.08
CA ILE A 165 -3.92 23.35 1.70
C ILE A 165 -3.26 22.66 2.90
N VAL A 166 -3.45 21.34 2.98
CA VAL A 166 -2.72 20.48 3.92
C VAL A 166 -1.84 19.53 3.12
N GLU A 167 -0.58 19.42 3.52
CA GLU A 167 0.34 18.43 2.97
C GLU A 167 -0.08 17.02 3.40
N CYS A 168 -0.19 16.12 2.43
CA CYS A 168 -0.45 14.72 2.69
C CYS A 168 0.83 14.09 3.23
N SER A 169 0.81 13.66 4.49
CA SER A 169 1.81 12.78 5.06
C SER A 169 1.51 11.34 4.64
N HIS A 170 2.30 10.84 3.69
CA HIS A 170 2.27 9.46 3.19
C HIS A 170 3.38 8.62 3.82
#